data_AF-A0A944DZ10-F1
#
_entry.id   AF-A0A944DZ10-F1
#
_cell.length_a   1.000
_cell.length_b   1.000
_cell.length_c   1.000
_cell.angle_alpha   90.00
_cell.angle_beta   90.00
_cell.angle_gamma   90.00
#
_symmetry.space_group_name_H-M   'P 1'
#
loop_
_entity.id
_entity.type
_entity.pdbx_description
1 polymer ?
#
loop_
_entity_poly.entity_id
_entity_poly.type
_entity_poly.pdbx_seq_one_letter_code
_entity_poly.pdbx_strand_id
1 'polypeptide(L)'
;MPDEVSTQARRYGAELARLLAETGQTQASLVKAVYSSQAAVSRYLSGRRIAPQTFLDAFAGFVRGCGVALSEEQFAQLTELRKQAQRASNGAATQVLYWQELTDQLKAEVNRLREELGQAREELAARELETQSLTAAREEAAGLAARLTTVEAALSEALTRAEAAEADRDRLADQAAGQQDQLEHAAAYSRTLERDLAGEQERVKALQRELHVLQRQVQRLLDEQSDTVPGAGKTAEAVPVSSVTTFSDVAVTQAEAGQPSAVPASVPMPDWQPAPVERWRPEAELPYTGHWPSYYDDIPLAPQSDRIAVLRTAWEGFKKDLKTIRRRLQVPFHVRAPQRTTDWLHRSTGDSRWLVIGESIEALQDYDRGYGPTGIGDPHAALANPPEYELTMDTVTAYRHSVAQLRIDLNKLADLHAERRG
;
A
#
# COMPACT_ATOMS: atom_id res chain seq x y z
N MET A 1 79.49 9.27 27.73
CA MET A 1 79.67 9.05 26.28
C MET A 1 79.19 10.32 25.58
N PRO A 2 80.04 11.03 24.83
CA PRO A 2 79.58 12.16 24.04
C PRO A 2 78.55 11.65 23.02
N ASP A 3 77.35 12.21 23.05
CA ASP A 3 76.31 11.91 22.07
C ASP A 3 76.87 12.25 20.68
N GLU A 4 77.22 11.23 19.90
CA GLU A 4 77.56 11.42 18.50
C GLU A 4 76.32 11.98 17.80
N VAL A 5 76.35 13.28 17.56
CA VAL A 5 75.27 13.99 16.89
C VAL A 5 75.20 13.47 15.46
N SER A 6 74.12 12.74 15.17
CA SER A 6 73.83 12.20 13.83
C SER A 6 74.02 13.27 12.77
N THR A 7 74.66 12.90 11.65
CA THR A 7 74.89 13.78 10.49
C THR A 7 73.57 14.43 10.01
N GLN A 8 72.45 13.70 10.12
CA GLN A 8 71.13 14.23 9.76
C GLN A 8 70.65 15.33 10.71
N ALA A 9 70.91 15.21 12.01
CA ALA A 9 70.53 16.24 12.99
C ALA A 9 71.33 17.54 12.78
N ARG A 10 72.62 17.44 12.42
CA ARG A 10 73.45 18.60 12.04
C ARG A 10 72.94 19.28 10.78
N ARG A 11 72.57 18.51 9.75
CA ARG A 11 72.00 19.04 8.51
C ARG A 11 70.68 19.78 8.76
N TYR A 12 69.81 19.20 9.59
CA TYR A 12 68.56 19.85 10.01
C TYR A 12 68.81 21.16 10.76
N GLY A 13 69.71 21.17 11.75
CA GLY A 13 70.05 22.39 12.49
C GLY A 13 70.63 23.49 11.60
N ALA A 14 71.51 23.12 10.66
CA ALA A 14 72.11 24.05 9.71
C ALA A 14 71.06 24.73 8.81
N GLU A 15 70.07 23.99 8.32
CA GLU A 15 68.97 24.58 7.53
C GLU A 15 68.10 25.52 8.37
N LEU A 16 67.78 25.17 9.61
CA LEU A 16 67.06 26.09 10.52
C LEU A 16 67.85 27.38 10.76
N ALA A 17 69.17 27.26 10.97
CA ALA A 17 70.04 28.40 11.19
C ALA A 17 70.15 29.28 9.94
N ARG A 18 70.24 28.68 8.74
CA ARG A 18 70.23 29.39 7.45
C ARG A 18 68.95 30.20 7.28
N LEU A 19 67.79 29.58 7.47
CA LEU A 19 66.49 30.26 7.34
C LEU A 19 66.31 31.36 8.38
N LEU A 20 66.79 31.17 9.61
CA LEU A 20 66.79 32.24 10.61
C LEU A 20 67.68 33.41 10.18
N ALA A 21 68.86 33.14 9.62
CA ALA A 21 69.76 34.19 9.15
C ALA A 21 69.13 35.02 8.02
N GLU A 22 68.36 34.38 7.13
CA GLU A 22 67.63 35.06 6.04
C GLU A 22 66.57 36.05 6.55
N THR A 23 66.00 35.83 7.74
CA THR A 23 65.06 36.79 8.36
C THR A 23 65.73 38.06 8.90
N GLY A 24 67.06 38.06 9.06
CA GLY A 24 67.81 39.14 9.74
C GLY A 24 67.52 39.26 11.25
N GLN A 25 66.73 38.35 11.83
CA GLN A 25 66.35 38.39 13.24
C GLN A 25 67.36 37.67 14.15
N THR A 26 67.31 38.00 15.45
CA THR A 26 68.15 37.37 16.46
C THR A 26 67.49 36.11 17.05
N GLN A 27 68.31 35.21 17.62
CA GLN A 27 67.81 34.05 18.37
C GLN A 27 66.88 34.46 19.55
N ALA A 28 67.10 35.64 20.14
CA ALA A 28 66.25 36.15 21.23
C ALA A 28 64.84 36.51 20.74
N SER A 29 64.71 37.04 19.52
CA SER A 29 63.40 37.29 18.90
C SER A 29 62.66 35.97 18.65
N LEU A 30 63.36 34.96 18.14
CA LEU A 30 62.78 33.62 17.90
C LEU A 30 62.33 32.94 19.20
N VAL A 31 63.13 33.03 20.27
CA VAL A 31 62.81 32.51 21.61
C VAL A 31 61.48 33.05 22.13
N LYS A 32 61.23 34.36 21.96
CA LYS A 32 59.97 35.01 22.35
C LYS A 32 58.80 34.53 21.50
N ALA A 33 59.01 34.35 20.20
CA ALA A 33 57.95 33.94 19.27
C ALA A 33 57.51 32.47 19.48
N VAL A 34 58.46 31.58 19.79
CA VAL A 34 58.20 30.12 19.89
C VAL A 34 58.03 29.65 21.34
N TYR A 35 58.06 30.57 22.32
CA TYR A 35 57.91 30.26 23.76
C TYR A 35 58.83 29.12 24.24
N SER A 36 60.05 29.07 23.73
CA SER A 36 61.05 28.03 24.05
C SER A 36 62.26 28.63 24.74
N SER A 37 62.93 27.87 25.63
CA SER A 37 64.13 28.40 26.30
C SER A 37 65.26 28.66 25.29
N GLN A 38 66.06 29.71 25.53
CA GLN A 38 67.19 30.06 24.66
C GLN A 38 68.18 28.90 24.48
N ALA A 39 68.42 28.13 25.54
CA ALA A 39 69.26 26.94 25.47
C ALA A 39 68.67 25.84 24.57
N ALA A 40 67.35 25.66 24.55
CA ALA A 40 66.69 24.71 23.66
C ALA A 40 66.80 25.16 22.20
N VAL A 41 66.50 26.44 21.92
CA VAL A 41 66.59 27.01 20.57
C VAL A 41 68.02 26.91 20.03
N SER A 42 69.02 27.26 20.84
CA SER A 42 70.44 27.12 20.45
C SER A 42 70.81 25.66 20.11
N ARG A 43 70.33 24.68 20.90
CA ARG A 43 70.56 23.25 20.64
C ARG A 43 69.84 22.75 19.39
N TYR A 44 68.67 23.29 19.06
CA TYR A 44 67.96 22.98 17.81
C TYR A 44 68.70 23.53 16.59
N LEU A 45 69.10 24.80 16.62
CA LEU A 45 69.85 25.45 15.53
C LEU A 45 71.23 24.82 15.32
N SER A 46 71.86 24.29 16.38
CA SER A 46 73.14 23.58 16.24
C SER A 46 72.98 22.10 15.85
N GLY A 47 71.76 21.59 15.73
CA GLY A 47 71.48 20.17 15.49
C GLY A 47 71.82 19.24 16.66
N ARG A 48 72.14 19.77 17.84
CA ARG A 48 72.47 18.98 19.05
C ARG A 48 71.24 18.36 19.70
N ARG A 49 70.06 18.92 19.42
CA ARG A 49 68.75 18.37 19.78
C ARG A 49 67.84 18.50 18.56
N ILE A 50 66.95 17.54 18.37
CA ILE A 50 65.94 17.63 17.32
C ILE A 50 64.70 18.32 17.88
N ALA A 51 64.18 19.30 17.16
CA ALA A 51 63.03 20.08 17.61
C ALA A 51 61.72 19.29 17.45
N PRO A 52 60.74 19.44 18.36
CA PRO A 52 59.40 18.88 18.18
C PRO A 52 58.68 19.56 17.00
N GLN A 53 57.66 18.91 16.43
CA GLN A 53 56.88 19.48 15.32
C GLN A 53 56.30 20.86 15.66
N THR A 54 55.79 21.04 16.88
CA THR A 54 55.22 22.31 17.37
C THR A 54 56.21 23.48 17.32
N PHE A 55 57.50 23.21 17.54
CA PHE A 55 58.55 24.21 17.36
C PHE A 55 58.74 24.57 15.90
N LEU A 56 58.72 23.58 15.00
CA LEU A 56 58.89 23.79 13.56
C LEU A 56 57.72 24.59 12.97
N ASP A 57 56.50 24.32 13.40
CA ASP A 57 55.30 25.07 12.98
C ASP A 57 55.38 26.53 13.44
N ALA A 58 55.74 26.76 14.71
CA ALA A 58 55.93 28.10 15.26
C ALA A 58 57.12 28.85 14.62
N PHE A 59 58.21 28.13 14.29
CA PHE A 59 59.34 28.66 13.55
C PHE A 59 58.93 29.11 12.14
N ALA A 60 58.15 28.29 11.43
CA ALA A 60 57.64 28.66 10.11
C ALA A 60 56.70 29.88 10.17
N GLY A 61 55.82 29.95 11.16
CA GLY A 61 54.99 31.13 11.42
C GLY A 61 55.83 32.38 11.69
N PHE A 62 56.89 32.26 12.49
CA PHE A 62 57.83 33.34 12.76
C PHE A 62 58.57 33.82 11.50
N VAL A 63 59.13 32.89 10.70
CA VAL A 63 59.87 33.21 9.46
C VAL A 63 58.96 33.93 8.47
N ARG A 64 57.73 33.45 8.27
CA ARG A 64 56.73 34.10 7.42
C ARG A 64 56.34 35.50 7.95
N GLY A 65 56.18 35.64 9.26
CA GLY A 65 55.90 36.92 9.92
C GLY A 65 57.02 37.95 9.76
N CYS A 66 58.26 37.51 9.51
CA CYS A 66 59.39 38.37 9.22
C CYS A 66 59.49 38.76 7.73
N GLY A 67 58.52 38.37 6.89
CA GLY A 67 58.49 38.68 5.46
C GLY A 67 59.35 37.76 4.58
N VAL A 68 59.92 36.68 5.15
CA VAL A 68 60.61 35.66 4.36
C VAL A 68 59.60 34.62 3.88
N ALA A 69 59.46 34.50 2.55
CA ALA A 69 58.57 33.54 1.94
C ALA A 69 59.13 32.11 2.11
N LEU A 70 58.72 31.43 3.17
CA LEU A 70 58.98 30.01 3.34
C LEU A 70 57.99 29.23 2.47
N SER A 71 58.47 28.73 1.32
CA SER A 71 57.62 27.94 0.40
C SER A 71 57.14 26.65 1.07
N GLU A 72 56.02 26.11 0.59
CA GLU A 72 55.52 24.82 1.08
C GLU A 72 56.55 23.70 0.87
N GLU A 73 57.28 23.75 -0.24
CA GLU A 73 58.37 22.81 -0.54
C GLU A 73 59.52 22.91 0.47
N GLN A 74 59.95 24.12 0.83
CA GLN A 74 61.01 24.33 1.83
C GLN A 74 60.57 23.84 3.21
N PHE A 75 59.31 24.09 3.59
CA PHE A 75 58.76 23.61 4.85
C PHE A 75 58.61 22.08 4.88
N ALA A 76 58.18 21.47 3.78
CA ALA A 76 58.14 20.02 3.62
C ALA A 76 59.55 19.42 3.72
N GLN A 77 60.55 20.05 3.09
CA GLN A 77 61.95 19.63 3.16
C GLN A 77 62.49 19.69 4.59
N LEU A 78 62.22 20.75 5.35
CA LEU A 78 62.60 20.84 6.77
C LEU A 78 61.93 19.75 7.61
N THR A 79 60.65 19.47 7.33
CA THR A 79 59.89 18.43 8.02
C THR A 79 60.48 17.05 7.75
N GLU A 80 60.88 16.77 6.49
CA GLU A 80 61.55 15.52 6.15
C GLU A 80 62.95 15.41 6.75
N LEU A 81 63.75 16.48 6.75
CA LEU A 81 65.05 16.51 7.44
C LEU A 81 64.89 16.24 8.95
N ARG A 82 63.85 16.79 9.58
CA ARG A 82 63.51 16.53 10.98
C ARG A 82 63.20 15.06 11.22
N LYS A 83 62.32 14.46 10.41
CA LYS A 83 61.98 13.03 10.50
C LYS A 83 63.19 12.13 10.28
N GLN A 84 64.05 12.45 9.31
CA GLN A 84 65.29 11.73 9.06
C GLN A 84 66.24 11.81 10.27
N ALA A 85 66.37 12.99 10.87
CA ALA A 85 67.16 13.19 12.08
C ALA A 85 66.59 12.40 13.27
N GLN A 86 65.27 12.39 13.47
CA GLN A 86 64.61 11.60 14.52
C GLN A 86 64.85 10.10 14.35
N ARG A 87 64.67 9.57 13.13
CA ARG A 87 64.89 8.15 12.81
C ARG A 87 66.35 7.72 13.05
N ALA A 88 67.31 8.59 12.72
CA ALA A 88 68.73 8.33 12.88
C ALA A 88 69.26 8.59 14.30
N SER A 89 68.43 9.03 15.24
CA SER A 89 68.82 9.32 16.62
C SER A 89 68.73 8.06 17.49
N ASN A 90 69.81 7.75 18.20
CA ASN A 90 69.84 6.65 19.19
C ASN A 90 69.28 7.04 20.57
N GLY A 91 68.94 8.32 20.77
CA GLY A 91 68.38 8.80 22.05
C GLY A 91 66.94 8.32 22.26
N ALA A 92 66.69 7.63 23.38
CA ALA A 92 65.37 7.09 23.75
C ALA A 92 64.27 8.17 23.76
N ALA A 93 64.55 9.37 24.27
CA ALA A 93 63.58 10.47 24.29
C ALA A 93 63.16 10.94 22.88
N THR A 94 64.10 10.95 21.92
CA THR A 94 63.80 11.29 20.53
C THR A 94 62.96 10.21 19.85
N GLN A 95 63.25 8.94 20.14
CA GLN A 95 62.47 7.81 19.64
C GLN A 95 61.04 7.84 20.15
N VAL A 96 60.82 8.15 21.44
CA VAL A 96 59.46 8.32 22.00
C VAL A 96 58.69 9.39 21.26
N LEU A 97 59.29 10.57 21.01
CA LEU A 97 58.64 11.64 20.24
C LEU A 97 58.32 11.21 18.80
N TYR A 98 59.22 10.49 18.14
CA TYR A 98 59.00 9.96 16.80
C TYR A 98 57.79 9.00 16.76
N TRP A 99 57.73 8.05 17.71
CA TRP A 99 56.62 7.10 17.77
C TRP A 99 55.29 7.76 18.14
N GLN A 100 55.30 8.79 19.00
CA GLN A 100 54.11 9.59 19.30
C GLN A 100 53.59 10.29 18.04
N GLU A 101 54.45 11.01 17.31
CA GLU A 101 54.07 11.70 16.08
C GLU A 101 53.57 10.73 15.00
N LEU A 102 54.18 9.54 14.87
CA LEU A 102 53.72 8.51 13.95
C LEU A 102 52.34 7.97 14.36
N THR A 103 52.12 7.76 15.66
CA THR A 103 50.83 7.30 16.20
C THR A 103 49.74 8.33 15.92
N ASP A 104 50.03 9.61 16.10
CA ASP A 104 49.06 10.68 15.84
C ASP A 104 48.76 10.81 14.33
N GLN A 105 49.76 10.65 13.46
CA GLN A 105 49.55 10.58 12.01
C GLN A 105 48.67 9.39 11.61
N LEU A 106 48.95 8.20 12.13
CA LEU A 106 48.14 7.02 11.84
C LEU A 106 46.72 7.15 12.38
N LYS A 107 46.52 7.78 13.55
CA LYS A 107 45.18 8.07 14.08
C LYS A 107 44.42 9.04 13.17
N ALA A 108 45.06 10.11 12.73
CA ALA A 108 44.45 11.05 11.79
C ALA A 108 44.07 10.37 10.48
N GLU A 109 44.95 9.51 9.95
CA GLU A 109 44.68 8.74 8.74
C GLU A 109 43.53 7.73 8.91
N VAL A 110 43.49 7.02 10.04
CA VAL A 110 42.39 6.10 10.36
C VAL A 110 41.06 6.86 10.49
N ASN A 111 41.06 8.04 11.12
CA ASN A 111 39.86 8.87 11.23
C ASN A 111 39.40 9.36 9.85
N ARG A 112 40.33 9.83 9.00
CA ARG A 112 40.04 10.23 7.63
C ARG A 112 39.44 9.08 6.81
N LEU A 113 40.06 7.89 6.85
CA LEU A 113 39.54 6.72 6.14
C LEU A 113 38.19 6.25 6.70
N ARG A 114 37.92 6.43 7.99
CA ARG A 114 36.60 6.15 8.59
C ARG A 114 35.54 7.14 8.11
N GLU A 115 35.89 8.43 8.00
CA GLU A 115 35.01 9.45 7.41
C GLU A 115 34.73 9.15 5.93
N GLU A 116 35.76 8.84 5.14
CA GLU A 116 35.62 8.44 3.73
C GLU A 116 34.76 7.17 3.58
N LEU A 117 34.94 6.16 4.45
CA LEU A 117 34.10 4.96 4.47
C LEU A 117 32.65 5.26 4.86
N GLY A 118 32.44 6.19 5.81
CA GLY A 118 31.12 6.66 6.21
C GLY A 118 30.39 7.31 5.04
N GLN A 119 31.06 8.25 4.34
CA GLN A 119 30.53 8.90 3.15
C GLN A 119 30.21 7.90 2.04
N ALA A 120 31.11 6.95 1.75
CA ALA A 120 30.88 5.93 0.73
C ALA A 120 29.69 5.02 1.06
N ARG A 121 29.45 4.70 2.34
CA ARG A 121 28.28 3.93 2.80
C ARG A 121 26.99 4.74 2.64
N GLU A 122 27.00 6.03 2.97
CA GLU A 122 25.86 6.92 2.77
C GLU A 122 25.50 7.07 1.28
N GLU A 123 26.52 7.24 0.41
CA GLU A 123 26.33 7.28 -1.04
C GLU A 123 25.75 5.98 -1.60
N LEU A 124 26.23 4.82 -1.12
CA LEU A 124 25.73 3.52 -1.54
C LEU A 124 24.28 3.32 -1.09
N ALA A 125 23.95 3.69 0.16
CA ALA A 125 22.57 3.64 0.66
C ALA A 125 21.64 4.58 -0.14
N ALA A 126 22.11 5.76 -0.53
CA ALA A 126 21.35 6.69 -1.37
C ALA A 126 21.08 6.10 -2.77
N ARG A 127 22.08 5.45 -3.38
CA ARG A 127 21.92 4.75 -4.67
C ARG A 127 20.97 3.56 -4.57
N GLU A 128 21.04 2.78 -3.50
CA GLU A 128 20.10 1.67 -3.27
C GLU A 128 18.67 2.18 -3.17
N LEU A 129 18.44 3.27 -2.41
CA LEU A 129 17.11 3.89 -2.31
C LEU A 129 16.62 4.41 -3.68
N GLU A 130 17.50 5.02 -4.47
CA GLU A 130 17.19 5.47 -5.83
C GLU A 130 16.78 4.27 -6.72
N THR A 131 17.55 3.17 -6.69
CA THR A 131 17.22 1.97 -7.46
C THR A 131 15.88 1.36 -7.05
N GLN A 132 15.56 1.32 -5.75
CA GLN A 132 14.27 0.85 -5.23
C GLN A 132 13.11 1.75 -5.70
N SER A 133 13.33 3.07 -5.72
CA SER A 133 12.32 4.01 -6.23
C SER A 133 12.06 3.81 -7.73
N LEU A 134 13.11 3.55 -8.51
CA LEU A 134 13.00 3.28 -9.95
C LEU A 134 12.33 1.94 -10.24
N THR A 135 12.59 0.90 -9.44
CA THR A 135 11.89 -0.39 -9.59
C THR A 135 10.40 -0.25 -9.26
N ALA A 136 10.05 0.45 -8.18
CA ALA A 136 8.66 0.70 -7.82
C ALA A 136 7.93 1.50 -8.90
N ALA A 137 8.55 2.54 -9.44
CA ALA A 137 7.97 3.33 -10.54
C ALA A 137 7.77 2.50 -11.83
N ARG A 138 8.68 1.56 -12.13
CA ARG A 138 8.52 0.63 -13.27
C ARG A 138 7.36 -0.34 -13.07
N GLU A 139 7.18 -0.88 -11.87
CA GLU A 139 6.07 -1.75 -11.53
C GLU A 139 4.72 -1.01 -11.62
N GLU A 140 4.66 0.22 -11.13
CA GLU A 140 3.49 1.08 -11.27
C GLU A 140 3.16 1.36 -12.75
N ALA A 141 4.17 1.72 -13.54
CA ALA A 141 4.00 1.94 -14.98
C ALA A 141 3.50 0.69 -15.71
N ALA A 142 4.04 -0.50 -15.38
CA ALA A 142 3.58 -1.77 -15.92
C ALA A 142 2.12 -2.07 -15.51
N GLY A 143 1.75 -1.79 -14.25
CA GLY A 143 0.39 -1.92 -13.75
C GLY A 143 -0.59 -0.99 -14.46
N LEU A 144 -0.21 0.26 -14.71
CA LEU A 144 -1.02 1.22 -15.48
C LEU A 144 -1.17 0.80 -16.94
N ALA A 145 -0.10 0.30 -17.57
CA ALA A 145 -0.16 -0.23 -18.93
C ALA A 145 -1.14 -1.42 -19.05
N ALA A 146 -1.12 -2.36 -18.10
CA ALA A 146 -2.06 -3.48 -18.08
C ALA A 146 -3.52 -3.05 -17.84
N ARG A 147 -3.74 -1.99 -17.05
CA ARG A 147 -5.08 -1.40 -16.89
C ARG A 147 -5.56 -0.73 -18.17
N LEU A 148 -4.67 -0.03 -18.87
CA LEU A 148 -4.98 0.62 -20.14
C LEU A 148 -5.39 -0.40 -21.20
N THR A 149 -4.64 -1.49 -21.37
CA THR A 149 -5.00 -2.56 -22.30
C THR A 149 -6.34 -3.23 -21.95
N THR A 150 -6.65 -3.39 -20.65
CA THR A 150 -7.95 -3.91 -20.20
C THR A 150 -9.09 -2.96 -20.55
N VAL A 151 -8.90 -1.65 -20.36
CA VAL A 151 -9.89 -0.63 -20.71
C VAL A 151 -10.10 -0.55 -22.23
N GLU A 152 -9.03 -0.64 -23.03
CA GLU A 152 -9.11 -0.69 -24.49
C GLU A 152 -9.90 -1.90 -24.99
N ALA A 153 -9.66 -3.08 -24.41
CA ALA A 153 -10.42 -4.29 -24.70
C ALA A 153 -11.91 -4.11 -24.34
N ALA A 154 -12.21 -3.62 -23.13
CA ALA A 154 -13.58 -3.37 -22.70
C ALA A 154 -14.31 -2.33 -23.56
N LEU A 155 -13.60 -1.30 -24.02
CA LEU A 155 -14.13 -0.31 -24.95
C LEU A 155 -14.44 -0.94 -26.31
N SER A 156 -13.55 -1.77 -26.86
CA SER A 156 -13.81 -2.49 -28.12
C SER A 156 -15.04 -3.40 -28.02
N GLU A 157 -15.22 -4.09 -26.89
CA GLU A 157 -16.38 -4.95 -26.65
C GLU A 157 -17.67 -4.14 -26.47
N ALA A 158 -17.58 -2.97 -25.82
CA ALA A 158 -18.73 -2.07 -25.70
C ALA A 158 -19.16 -1.52 -27.08
N LEU A 159 -18.20 -1.19 -27.94
CA LEU A 159 -18.48 -0.74 -29.31
C LEU A 159 -19.14 -1.84 -30.15
N THR A 160 -18.63 -3.07 -30.13
CA THR A 160 -19.26 -4.19 -30.87
C THR A 160 -20.66 -4.51 -30.36
N ARG A 161 -20.89 -4.44 -29.04
CA ARG A 161 -22.24 -4.58 -28.46
C ARG A 161 -23.17 -3.43 -28.85
N ALA A 162 -22.67 -2.20 -28.93
CA ALA A 162 -23.46 -1.06 -29.39
C ALA A 162 -23.87 -1.22 -30.85
N GLU A 163 -22.95 -1.60 -31.73
CA GLU A 163 -23.23 -1.89 -33.14
C GLU A 163 -24.27 -3.01 -33.32
N ALA A 164 -24.16 -4.10 -32.54
CA ALA A 164 -25.14 -5.17 -32.57
C ALA A 164 -26.54 -4.70 -32.10
N ALA A 165 -26.60 -3.89 -31.05
CA ALA A 165 -27.86 -3.33 -30.54
C ALA A 165 -28.50 -2.34 -31.54
N GLU A 166 -27.69 -1.56 -32.27
CA GLU A 166 -28.17 -0.71 -33.36
C GLU A 166 -28.76 -1.54 -34.51
N ALA A 167 -28.07 -2.61 -34.92
CA ALA A 167 -28.58 -3.51 -35.95
C ALA A 167 -29.88 -4.22 -35.54
N ASP A 168 -30.02 -4.62 -34.28
CA ASP A 168 -31.24 -5.23 -33.77
C ASP A 168 -32.39 -4.22 -33.66
N ARG A 169 -32.11 -2.97 -33.25
CA ARG A 169 -33.09 -1.88 -33.29
C ARG A 169 -33.62 -1.66 -34.70
N ASP A 170 -32.74 -1.61 -35.70
CA ASP A 170 -33.12 -1.37 -37.09
C ASP A 170 -33.98 -2.53 -37.63
N ARG A 171 -33.63 -3.79 -37.31
CA ARG A 171 -34.47 -4.97 -37.63
C ARG A 171 -35.86 -4.91 -36.99
N LEU A 172 -35.94 -4.51 -35.72
CA LEU A 172 -37.22 -4.36 -35.02
C LEU A 172 -38.06 -3.24 -35.61
N ALA A 173 -37.42 -2.14 -36.05
CA ALA A 173 -38.11 -1.06 -36.75
C ALA A 173 -38.70 -1.54 -38.10
N ASP A 174 -37.95 -2.32 -38.88
CA ASP A 174 -38.45 -2.92 -40.13
C ASP A 174 -39.62 -3.90 -39.88
N GLN A 175 -39.53 -4.71 -38.83
CA GLN A 175 -40.63 -5.62 -38.44
C GLN A 175 -41.89 -4.85 -38.03
N ALA A 176 -41.72 -3.78 -37.24
CA ALA A 176 -42.83 -2.93 -36.82
C ALA A 176 -43.51 -2.26 -38.02
N ALA A 177 -42.72 -1.76 -38.99
CA ALA A 177 -43.24 -1.21 -40.24
C ALA A 177 -44.02 -2.27 -41.03
N GLY A 178 -43.47 -3.49 -41.18
CA GLY A 178 -44.17 -4.57 -41.87
C GLY A 178 -45.47 -5.01 -41.19
N GLN A 179 -45.53 -5.02 -39.87
CA GLN A 179 -46.77 -5.29 -39.12
C GLN A 179 -47.80 -4.18 -39.29
N GLN A 180 -47.35 -2.91 -39.29
CA GLN A 180 -48.21 -1.77 -39.53
C GLN A 180 -48.86 -1.85 -40.92
N ASP A 181 -48.09 -2.17 -41.97
CA ASP A 181 -48.62 -2.37 -43.32
C ASP A 181 -49.65 -3.51 -43.38
N GLN A 182 -49.40 -4.62 -42.68
CA GLN A 182 -50.35 -5.74 -42.59
C GLN A 182 -51.65 -5.34 -41.91
N LEU A 183 -51.58 -4.55 -40.83
CA LEU A 183 -52.75 -4.04 -40.13
C LEU A 183 -53.55 -3.09 -41.02
N GLU A 184 -52.89 -2.23 -41.78
CA GLU A 184 -53.53 -1.33 -42.74
C GLU A 184 -54.24 -2.10 -43.86
N HIS A 185 -53.61 -3.16 -44.39
CA HIS A 185 -54.22 -4.07 -45.35
C HIS A 185 -55.42 -4.82 -44.76
N ALA A 186 -55.30 -5.35 -43.54
CA ALA A 186 -56.40 -6.03 -42.86
C ALA A 186 -57.58 -5.08 -42.60
N ALA A 187 -57.31 -3.84 -42.19
CA ALA A 187 -58.33 -2.81 -42.02
C ALA A 187 -59.01 -2.44 -43.35
N ALA A 188 -58.25 -2.33 -44.44
CA ALA A 188 -58.80 -2.10 -45.78
C ALA A 188 -59.67 -3.27 -46.26
N TYR A 189 -59.27 -4.50 -45.96
CA TYR A 189 -60.03 -5.71 -46.25
C TYR A 189 -61.33 -5.77 -45.43
N SER A 190 -61.29 -5.51 -44.12
CA SER A 190 -62.49 -5.43 -43.27
C SER A 190 -63.50 -4.43 -43.81
N ARG A 191 -63.06 -3.22 -44.18
CA ARG A 191 -63.93 -2.20 -44.80
C ARG A 191 -64.55 -2.66 -46.12
N THR A 192 -63.91 -3.55 -46.86
CA THR A 192 -64.45 -4.09 -48.11
C THR A 192 -65.49 -5.16 -47.82
N LEU A 193 -65.20 -6.08 -46.90
CA LEU A 193 -66.19 -7.06 -46.41
C LEU A 193 -67.42 -6.39 -45.80
N GLU A 194 -67.25 -5.33 -45.03
CA GLU A 194 -68.35 -4.54 -44.48
C GLU A 194 -69.25 -3.94 -45.58
N ARG A 195 -68.66 -3.45 -46.67
CA ARG A 195 -69.42 -2.97 -47.85
C ARG A 195 -70.15 -4.10 -48.56
N ASP A 196 -69.49 -5.24 -48.76
CA ASP A 196 -70.09 -6.41 -49.42
C ASP A 196 -71.25 -6.98 -48.58
N LEU A 197 -71.07 -7.07 -47.26
CA LEU A 197 -72.10 -7.48 -46.31
C LEU A 197 -73.31 -6.53 -46.37
N ALA A 198 -73.08 -5.22 -46.37
CA ALA A 198 -74.14 -4.23 -46.51
C ALA A 198 -74.87 -4.38 -47.85
N GLY A 199 -74.14 -4.65 -48.94
CA GLY A 199 -74.71 -4.92 -50.27
C GLY A 199 -75.60 -6.17 -50.30
N GLU A 200 -75.13 -7.29 -49.75
CA GLU A 200 -75.91 -8.53 -49.67
C GLU A 200 -77.12 -8.39 -48.72
N GLN A 201 -77.00 -7.65 -47.62
CA GLN A 201 -78.14 -7.34 -46.75
C GLN A 201 -79.23 -6.56 -47.50
N GLU A 202 -78.88 -5.55 -48.30
CA GLU A 202 -79.85 -4.84 -49.14
C GLU A 202 -80.46 -5.75 -50.21
N ARG A 203 -79.69 -6.68 -50.78
CA ARG A 203 -80.17 -7.67 -51.75
C ARG A 203 -81.17 -8.65 -51.14
N VAL A 204 -80.89 -9.15 -49.93
CA VAL A 204 -81.81 -9.98 -49.15
C VAL A 204 -83.09 -9.21 -48.85
N LYS A 205 -83.00 -7.94 -48.42
CA LYS A 205 -84.18 -7.09 -48.21
C LYS A 205 -85.00 -6.91 -49.50
N ALA A 206 -84.35 -6.77 -50.67
CA ALA A 206 -85.04 -6.68 -51.96
C ALA A 206 -85.77 -7.98 -52.31
N LEU A 207 -85.09 -9.13 -52.20
CA LEU A 207 -85.68 -10.46 -52.45
C LEU A 207 -86.83 -10.77 -51.48
N GLN A 208 -86.73 -10.38 -50.21
CA GLN A 208 -87.82 -10.50 -49.25
C GLN A 208 -89.05 -9.69 -49.66
N ARG A 209 -88.86 -8.48 -50.20
CA ARG A 209 -89.97 -7.68 -50.75
C ARG A 209 -90.59 -8.36 -51.98
N GLU A 210 -89.77 -8.90 -52.89
CA GLU A 210 -90.24 -9.64 -54.06
C GLU A 210 -91.04 -10.90 -53.66
N LEU A 211 -90.51 -11.70 -52.73
CA LEU A 211 -91.22 -12.85 -52.17
C LEU A 211 -92.54 -12.46 -51.53
N HIS A 212 -92.60 -11.35 -50.79
CA HIS A 212 -93.84 -10.86 -50.20
C HIS A 212 -94.88 -10.49 -51.26
N VAL A 213 -94.44 -9.88 -52.38
CA VAL A 213 -95.31 -9.58 -53.52
C VAL A 213 -95.79 -10.87 -54.19
N LEU A 214 -94.91 -11.84 -54.44
CA LEU A 214 -95.26 -13.13 -55.01
C LEU A 214 -96.23 -13.91 -54.12
N GLN A 215 -96.00 -13.95 -52.80
CA GLN A 215 -96.91 -14.57 -51.85
C GLN A 215 -98.30 -13.91 -51.89
N ARG A 216 -98.38 -12.57 -51.95
CA ARG A 216 -99.66 -11.89 -52.16
C ARG A 216 -100.32 -12.28 -53.47
N GLN A 217 -99.56 -12.43 -54.55
CA GLN A 217 -100.09 -12.84 -55.85
C GLN A 217 -100.60 -14.28 -55.82
N VAL A 218 -99.85 -15.21 -55.24
CA VAL A 218 -100.27 -16.61 -55.05
C VAL A 218 -101.49 -16.69 -54.16
N GLN A 219 -101.53 -15.95 -53.04
CA GLN A 219 -102.70 -15.89 -52.17
C GLN A 219 -103.92 -15.38 -52.93
N ARG A 220 -103.77 -14.31 -53.73
CA ARG A 220 -104.84 -13.77 -54.56
C ARG A 220 -105.34 -14.77 -55.59
N LEU A 221 -104.44 -15.52 -56.23
CA LEU A 221 -104.79 -16.59 -57.17
C LEU A 221 -105.46 -17.78 -56.46
N LEU A 222 -105.05 -18.12 -55.23
CA LEU A 222 -105.70 -19.15 -54.41
C LEU A 222 -107.09 -18.69 -53.98
N ASP A 223 -107.26 -17.43 -53.58
CA ASP A 223 -108.55 -16.82 -53.25
C ASP A 223 -109.46 -16.80 -54.51
N GLU A 224 -108.90 -16.48 -55.69
CA GLU A 224 -109.60 -16.55 -56.98
C GLU A 224 -109.93 -18.00 -57.42
N GLN A 225 -109.13 -19.01 -57.04
CA GLN A 225 -109.42 -20.43 -57.28
C GLN A 225 -110.40 -21.03 -56.27
N SER A 226 -110.48 -20.49 -55.05
CA SER A 226 -111.37 -20.98 -53.99
C SER A 226 -112.79 -20.39 -54.06
N ASP A 227 -113.06 -19.49 -55.01
CA ASP A 227 -114.43 -19.07 -55.41
C ASP A 227 -115.13 -20.07 -56.37
N THR A 228 -114.53 -21.23 -56.65
CA THR A 228 -115.22 -22.37 -57.28
C THR A 228 -114.95 -23.70 -56.57
N VAL A 229 -116.02 -24.24 -55.98
CA VAL A 229 -116.27 -25.63 -55.52
C VAL A 229 -115.96 -25.95 -54.03
N PRO A 230 -116.99 -26.37 -53.25
CA PRO A 230 -116.88 -26.77 -51.86
C PRO A 230 -116.54 -28.27 -51.70
N GLY A 231 -115.58 -28.61 -50.83
CA GLY A 231 -115.37 -30.02 -50.46
C GLY A 231 -114.17 -30.33 -49.57
N ALA A 232 -114.46 -30.63 -48.30
CA ALA A 232 -113.90 -31.68 -47.43
C ALA A 232 -112.38 -31.99 -47.37
N GLY A 233 -111.86 -32.10 -46.13
CA GLY A 233 -110.93 -33.19 -45.78
C GLY A 233 -109.71 -32.87 -44.90
N LYS A 234 -109.83 -33.20 -43.60
CA LYS A 234 -108.89 -33.95 -42.73
C LYS A 234 -107.35 -33.71 -42.71
N THR A 235 -106.90 -33.57 -41.45
CA THR A 235 -105.76 -34.21 -40.73
C THR A 235 -104.32 -33.70 -40.79
N ALA A 236 -103.68 -33.81 -39.61
CA ALA A 236 -102.24 -33.95 -39.30
C ALA A 236 -101.40 -32.66 -39.35
N GLU A 237 -100.45 -32.36 -38.46
CA GLU A 237 -99.88 -33.01 -37.27
C GLU A 237 -98.95 -31.94 -36.64
N ALA A 238 -99.06 -31.71 -35.33
CA ALA A 238 -98.32 -30.68 -34.62
C ALA A 238 -96.98 -31.25 -34.15
N VAL A 239 -95.86 -30.73 -34.70
CA VAL A 239 -94.51 -31.02 -34.21
C VAL A 239 -94.02 -29.83 -33.37
N PRO A 240 -93.59 -30.04 -32.11
CA PRO A 240 -93.05 -28.99 -31.26
C PRO A 240 -91.55 -28.80 -31.49
N VAL A 241 -91.09 -27.56 -31.59
CA VAL A 241 -89.66 -27.21 -31.53
C VAL A 241 -89.38 -26.62 -30.14
N SER A 242 -88.96 -27.49 -29.22
CA SER A 242 -88.34 -27.09 -27.94
C SER A 242 -86.82 -27.17 -28.06
N SER A 243 -86.20 -25.99 -27.94
CA SER A 243 -85.02 -25.63 -27.11
C SER A 243 -84.12 -26.74 -26.53
N VAL A 244 -82.78 -26.51 -26.58
CA VAL A 244 -81.78 -26.53 -25.46
C VAL A 244 -80.35 -26.50 -26.07
N THR A 245 -79.54 -25.45 -25.86
CA THR A 245 -78.43 -25.31 -24.87
C THR A 245 -77.33 -26.39 -25.04
N THR A 246 -76.01 -26.14 -25.09
CA THR A 246 -75.12 -25.57 -24.04
C THR A 246 -73.63 -25.65 -24.50
N PHE A 247 -72.73 -25.04 -23.71
CA PHE A 247 -71.26 -25.12 -23.68
C PHE A 247 -70.54 -24.06 -24.54
N SER A 248 -69.71 -23.17 -23.99
CA SER A 248 -68.60 -23.47 -23.09
C SER A 248 -68.25 -22.29 -22.19
N ASP A 249 -68.19 -22.65 -20.92
CA ASP A 249 -67.67 -21.95 -19.76
C ASP A 249 -66.13 -21.86 -19.90
N VAL A 250 -65.56 -20.66 -19.87
CA VAL A 250 -64.10 -20.48 -19.68
C VAL A 250 -63.93 -19.74 -18.37
N ALA A 251 -63.54 -20.54 -17.39
CA ALA A 251 -63.23 -20.18 -16.03
C ALA A 251 -62.27 -18.98 -15.95
N VAL A 252 -62.77 -17.90 -15.34
CA VAL A 252 -61.94 -16.83 -14.79
C VAL A 252 -61.43 -17.31 -13.44
N THR A 253 -60.21 -17.81 -13.43
CA THR A 253 -59.48 -18.22 -12.23
C THR A 253 -59.17 -16.99 -11.38
N GLN A 254 -59.94 -16.82 -10.31
CA GLN A 254 -59.68 -15.88 -9.23
C GLN A 254 -58.49 -16.42 -8.42
N ALA A 255 -57.31 -15.80 -8.60
CA ALA A 255 -56.12 -16.13 -7.83
C ALA A 255 -56.18 -15.43 -6.47
N GLU A 256 -56.23 -16.24 -5.42
CA GLU A 256 -56.14 -15.87 -4.02
C GLU A 256 -54.93 -14.98 -3.74
N ALA A 257 -55.20 -13.86 -3.05
CA ALA A 257 -54.23 -13.05 -2.37
C ALA A 257 -53.66 -13.82 -1.15
N GLY A 258 -52.72 -14.73 -1.40
CA GLY A 258 -51.82 -15.23 -0.38
C GLY A 258 -50.77 -14.17 -0.09
N GLN A 259 -50.84 -13.52 1.08
CA GLN A 259 -49.73 -12.77 1.64
C GLN A 259 -48.62 -13.75 2.07
N PRO A 260 -47.43 -13.75 1.45
CA PRO A 260 -46.27 -14.34 2.09
C PRO A 260 -45.81 -13.35 3.17
N SER A 261 -45.95 -13.76 4.43
CA SER A 261 -45.16 -13.19 5.52
C SER A 261 -43.70 -13.52 5.22
N ALA A 262 -43.03 -12.58 4.55
CA ALA A 262 -41.61 -12.64 4.28
C ALA A 262 -40.88 -12.49 5.62
N VAL A 263 -40.59 -13.64 6.24
CA VAL A 263 -39.42 -13.75 7.10
C VAL A 263 -38.24 -13.30 6.23
N PRO A 264 -37.49 -12.24 6.61
CA PRO A 264 -36.36 -11.82 5.80
C PRO A 264 -35.43 -13.01 5.67
N ALA A 265 -35.32 -13.52 4.45
CA ALA A 265 -34.37 -14.56 4.12
C ALA A 265 -32.99 -14.01 4.51
N SER A 266 -32.41 -14.59 5.56
CA SER A 266 -31.04 -14.33 5.97
C SER A 266 -30.17 -14.52 4.74
N VAL A 267 -29.72 -13.41 4.14
CA VAL A 267 -28.77 -13.41 3.03
C VAL A 267 -27.64 -14.35 3.45
N PRO A 268 -27.34 -15.41 2.68
CA PRO A 268 -26.31 -16.37 3.04
C PRO A 268 -25.04 -15.57 3.33
N MET A 269 -24.62 -15.59 4.59
CA MET A 269 -23.40 -14.92 5.00
C MET A 269 -22.28 -15.51 4.15
N PRO A 270 -21.45 -14.69 3.48
CA PRO A 270 -20.29 -15.23 2.79
C PRO A 270 -19.45 -16.04 3.80
N ASP A 271 -19.13 -17.29 3.45
CA ASP A 271 -18.46 -18.31 4.29
C ASP A 271 -17.05 -17.92 4.79
N TRP A 272 -16.68 -16.65 4.64
CA TRP A 272 -15.40 -16.15 5.09
C TRP A 272 -15.36 -15.99 6.62
N GLN A 273 -14.38 -16.66 7.22
CA GLN A 273 -13.97 -16.50 8.61
C GLN A 273 -12.57 -15.85 8.67
N PRO A 274 -12.32 -14.96 9.64
CA PRO A 274 -10.99 -14.44 9.88
C PRO A 274 -10.05 -15.58 10.30
N ALA A 275 -8.79 -15.50 9.87
CA ALA A 275 -7.79 -16.48 10.28
C ALA A 275 -7.42 -16.21 11.74
N PRO A 276 -7.60 -17.18 12.66
CA PRO A 276 -7.15 -17.00 14.04
C PRO A 276 -5.64 -16.79 14.02
N VAL A 277 -5.18 -15.70 14.63
CA VAL A 277 -3.75 -15.49 14.83
C VAL A 277 -3.31 -16.44 15.93
N GLU A 278 -2.64 -17.52 15.56
CA GLU A 278 -1.96 -18.38 16.52
C GLU A 278 -0.97 -17.56 17.34
N ARG A 279 -0.64 -18.08 18.52
CA ARG A 279 0.35 -17.45 19.40
C ARG A 279 1.65 -17.28 18.60
N TRP A 280 1.95 -16.04 18.21
CA TRP A 280 3.09 -15.70 17.35
C TRP A 280 4.45 -15.98 18.01
N ARG A 281 4.45 -16.19 19.33
CA ARG A 281 5.60 -16.62 20.10
C ARG A 281 5.84 -18.11 19.90
N PRO A 282 7.00 -18.52 19.37
CA PRO A 282 7.38 -19.92 19.37
C PRO A 282 7.38 -20.46 20.81
N GLU A 283 6.76 -21.62 21.06
CA GLU A 283 6.93 -22.30 22.35
C GLU A 283 8.41 -22.71 22.59
N ALA A 284 9.20 -22.75 21.50
CA ALA A 284 10.62 -23.03 21.47
C ALA A 284 11.48 -21.75 21.37
N GLU A 285 11.08 -20.64 22.02
CA GLU A 285 11.95 -19.47 22.13
C GLU A 285 13.26 -19.83 22.83
N LEU A 286 14.38 -19.51 22.18
CA LEU A 286 15.69 -19.73 22.78
C LEU A 286 15.86 -18.74 23.94
N PRO A 287 16.22 -19.22 25.15
CA PRO A 287 16.54 -18.33 26.25
C PRO A 287 17.65 -17.39 25.80
N TYR A 288 17.56 -16.13 26.21
CA TYR A 288 18.57 -15.13 25.83
C TYR A 288 19.95 -15.61 26.29
N THR A 289 20.81 -16.00 25.34
CA THR A 289 22.10 -16.64 25.65
C THR A 289 23.16 -15.66 26.12
N GLY A 290 22.81 -14.37 26.20
CA GLY A 290 23.66 -13.21 26.51
C GLY A 290 24.92 -13.53 27.28
N HIS A 291 25.98 -13.88 26.56
CA HIS A 291 27.32 -13.92 27.10
C HIS A 291 27.75 -12.46 27.17
N TRP A 292 27.45 -11.80 28.30
CA TRP A 292 27.77 -10.39 28.52
C TRP A 292 29.26 -10.17 28.26
N PRO A 293 29.63 -9.54 27.14
CA PRO A 293 31.02 -9.22 26.90
C PRO A 293 31.45 -8.28 28.03
N SER A 294 32.56 -8.62 28.66
CA SER A 294 33.13 -7.90 29.80
C SER A 294 33.22 -6.40 29.53
N TYR A 295 32.31 -5.63 30.12
CA TYR A 295 32.33 -4.20 30.47
C TYR A 295 32.69 -3.14 29.40
N TYR A 296 33.20 -3.46 28.21
CA TYR A 296 33.70 -2.46 27.26
C TYR A 296 33.47 -2.72 25.76
N ASP A 297 32.92 -3.87 25.36
CA ASP A 297 32.59 -4.13 23.95
C ASP A 297 31.09 -3.93 23.71
N ASP A 298 30.76 -3.27 22.59
CA ASP A 298 29.44 -2.84 22.14
C ASP A 298 28.30 -3.76 22.63
N ILE A 299 27.40 -3.18 23.43
CA ILE A 299 26.32 -3.92 24.09
C ILE A 299 25.44 -4.56 23.01
N PRO A 300 25.32 -5.90 22.96
CA PRO A 300 24.51 -6.63 21.96
C PRO A 300 22.98 -6.39 22.08
N LEU A 301 22.55 -5.37 22.82
CA LEU A 301 21.16 -4.92 22.93
C LEU A 301 20.73 -4.02 21.77
N ALA A 302 21.65 -3.46 20.98
CA ALA A 302 21.29 -2.61 19.84
C ALA A 302 20.44 -3.37 18.80
N PRO A 303 20.84 -4.57 18.32
CA PRO A 303 20.02 -5.36 17.40
C PRO A 303 18.63 -5.72 17.96
N GLN A 304 18.53 -6.02 19.26
CA GLN A 304 17.26 -6.37 19.90
C GLN A 304 16.35 -5.14 20.06
N SER A 305 16.92 -3.99 20.38
CA SER A 305 16.20 -2.71 20.46
C SER A 305 15.62 -2.31 19.11
N ASP A 306 16.40 -2.47 18.03
CA ASP A 306 15.94 -2.21 16.67
C ASP A 306 14.78 -3.14 16.28
N ARG A 307 14.89 -4.44 16.62
CA ARG A 307 13.83 -5.42 16.38
C ARG A 307 12.55 -5.10 17.16
N ILE A 308 12.65 -4.70 18.43
CA ILE A 308 11.49 -4.26 19.24
C ILE A 308 10.85 -3.01 18.64
N ALA A 309 11.66 -2.06 18.14
CA ALA A 309 11.16 -0.87 17.47
C ALA A 309 10.35 -1.22 16.21
N VAL A 310 10.75 -2.25 15.46
CA VAL A 310 10.00 -2.79 14.32
C VAL A 310 8.65 -3.36 14.76
N LEU A 311 8.61 -4.20 15.81
CA LEU A 311 7.35 -4.75 16.36
C LEU A 311 6.39 -3.63 16.79
N ARG A 312 6.92 -2.65 17.54
CA ARG A 312 6.17 -1.47 18.00
C ARG A 312 5.59 -0.69 16.83
N THR A 313 6.39 -0.45 15.79
CA THR A 313 5.95 0.29 14.61
C THR A 313 4.80 -0.42 13.88
N ALA A 314 4.88 -1.74 13.74
CA ALA A 314 3.81 -2.55 13.16
C ALA A 314 2.52 -2.47 13.99
N TRP A 315 2.63 -2.58 15.32
CA TRP A 315 1.50 -2.47 16.23
C TRP A 315 0.85 -1.08 16.25
N GLU A 316 1.65 0.00 16.24
CA GLU A 316 1.13 1.36 16.10
C GLU A 316 0.39 1.57 14.77
N GLY A 317 0.90 0.97 13.69
CA GLY A 317 0.20 0.93 12.40
C GLY A 317 -1.17 0.29 12.51
N PHE A 318 -1.25 -0.90 13.11
CA PHE A 318 -2.52 -1.60 13.36
C PHE A 318 -3.50 -0.78 14.20
N LYS A 319 -3.03 -0.15 15.29
CA LYS A 319 -3.88 0.70 16.15
C LYS A 319 -4.48 1.90 15.40
N LYS A 320 -3.75 2.48 14.44
CA LYS A 320 -4.28 3.55 13.57
C LYS A 320 -5.43 3.05 12.70
N ASP A 321 -5.31 1.86 12.12
CA ASP A 321 -6.37 1.28 11.29
C ASP A 321 -7.61 0.95 12.12
N LEU A 322 -7.43 0.35 13.30
CA LEU A 322 -8.53 0.07 14.21
C LEU A 322 -9.24 1.36 14.63
N LYS A 323 -8.49 2.45 14.86
CA LYS A 323 -9.07 3.78 15.12
C LYS A 323 -9.89 4.30 13.94
N THR A 324 -9.47 4.06 12.70
CA THR A 324 -10.21 4.43 11.48
C THR A 324 -11.50 3.64 11.36
N ILE A 325 -11.45 2.32 11.55
CA ILE A 325 -12.63 1.43 11.51
C ILE A 325 -13.63 1.79 12.61
N ARG A 326 -13.12 2.08 13.80
CA ARG A 326 -13.93 2.55 14.93
C ARG A 326 -14.75 3.79 14.58
N ARG A 327 -14.15 4.75 13.85
CA ARG A 327 -14.85 5.95 13.37
C ARG A 327 -15.88 5.60 12.29
N ARG A 328 -15.51 4.75 11.33
CA ARG A 328 -16.38 4.30 10.24
C ARG A 328 -17.64 3.58 10.74
N LEU A 329 -17.48 2.71 11.74
CA LEU A 329 -18.57 1.93 12.33
C LEU A 329 -19.27 2.65 13.50
N GLN A 330 -18.94 3.92 13.75
CA GLN A 330 -19.55 4.78 14.79
C GLN A 330 -19.49 4.20 16.20
N VAL A 331 -18.39 3.52 16.54
CA VAL A 331 -18.19 3.00 17.91
C VAL A 331 -18.01 4.18 18.89
N PRO A 332 -18.63 4.14 20.09
CA PRO A 332 -18.53 5.19 21.08
C PRO A 332 -17.09 5.56 21.47
N PHE A 333 -16.83 6.85 21.68
CA PHE A 333 -15.48 7.37 21.93
C PHE A 333 -14.82 6.86 23.21
N HIS A 334 -15.61 6.39 24.19
CA HIS A 334 -15.14 5.82 25.46
C HIS A 334 -14.61 4.38 25.31
N VAL A 335 -14.96 3.71 24.21
CA VAL A 335 -14.44 2.39 23.84
C VAL A 335 -13.15 2.59 23.04
N ARG A 336 -12.01 2.69 23.74
CA ARG A 336 -10.69 3.00 23.12
C ARG A 336 -9.75 1.81 23.03
N ALA A 337 -9.84 0.88 23.98
CA ALA A 337 -8.96 -0.29 23.98
C ALA A 337 -9.30 -1.19 22.80
N PRO A 338 -8.30 -1.76 22.10
CA PRO A 338 -8.53 -2.63 20.94
C PRO A 338 -9.53 -3.76 21.21
N GLN A 339 -9.32 -4.54 22.27
CA GLN A 339 -10.19 -5.65 22.67
C GLN A 339 -11.61 -5.19 23.04
N ARG A 340 -11.75 -4.07 23.78
CA ARG A 340 -13.08 -3.52 24.09
C ARG A 340 -13.83 -3.06 22.83
N THR A 341 -13.09 -2.65 21.79
CA THR A 341 -13.68 -2.24 20.51
C THR A 341 -14.27 -3.42 19.78
N THR A 342 -13.55 -4.55 19.72
CA THR A 342 -14.05 -5.79 19.10
C THR A 342 -15.22 -6.38 19.88
N ASP A 343 -15.19 -6.37 21.22
CA ASP A 343 -16.31 -6.83 22.05
C ASP A 343 -17.57 -6.00 21.84
N TRP A 344 -17.41 -4.67 21.77
CA TRP A 344 -18.53 -3.77 21.49
C TRP A 344 -19.10 -4.02 20.10
N LEU A 345 -18.24 -4.18 19.09
CA LEU A 345 -18.66 -4.48 17.73
C LEU A 345 -19.41 -5.82 17.65
N HIS A 346 -18.93 -6.87 18.33
CA HIS A 346 -19.63 -8.14 18.46
C HIS A 346 -21.03 -7.94 19.05
N ARG A 347 -21.15 -7.28 20.21
CA ARG A 347 -22.46 -7.05 20.86
C ARG A 347 -23.41 -6.20 20.01
N SER A 348 -22.88 -5.24 19.26
CA SER A 348 -23.69 -4.33 18.44
C SER A 348 -24.15 -4.94 17.11
N THR A 349 -23.39 -5.88 16.55
CA THR A 349 -23.66 -6.48 15.22
C THR A 349 -24.16 -7.91 15.28
N GLY A 350 -23.94 -8.62 16.39
CA GLY A 350 -24.21 -10.06 16.53
C GLY A 350 -23.20 -10.96 15.80
N ASP A 351 -22.17 -10.40 15.16
CA ASP A 351 -21.21 -11.17 14.36
C ASP A 351 -20.07 -11.71 15.23
N SER A 352 -19.96 -13.03 15.33
CA SER A 352 -18.95 -13.72 16.16
C SER A 352 -17.52 -13.56 15.64
N ARG A 353 -17.33 -13.19 14.36
CA ARG A 353 -16.00 -12.97 13.77
C ARG A 353 -15.23 -11.84 14.47
N TRP A 354 -15.94 -10.90 15.10
CA TRP A 354 -15.31 -9.87 15.93
C TRP A 354 -14.62 -10.46 17.17
N LEU A 355 -15.08 -11.57 17.72
CA LEU A 355 -14.44 -12.24 18.86
C LEU A 355 -13.11 -12.87 18.46
N VAL A 356 -13.07 -13.54 17.31
CA VAL A 356 -11.82 -14.13 16.76
C VAL A 356 -10.75 -13.07 16.52
N ILE A 357 -11.16 -11.90 16.00
CA ILE A 357 -10.27 -10.75 15.87
C ILE A 357 -9.83 -10.23 17.25
N GLY A 358 -10.73 -10.18 18.23
CA GLY A 358 -10.42 -9.78 19.60
C GLY A 358 -9.37 -10.66 20.27
N GLU A 359 -9.49 -11.98 20.13
CA GLU A 359 -8.50 -12.96 20.62
C GLU A 359 -7.15 -12.79 19.91
N SER A 360 -7.17 -12.55 18.61
CA SER A 360 -5.96 -12.29 17.81
C SER A 360 -5.24 -11.00 18.24
N ILE A 361 -6.00 -9.95 18.58
CA ILE A 361 -5.48 -8.69 19.14
C ILE A 361 -4.78 -8.96 20.48
N GLU A 362 -5.42 -9.74 21.36
CA GLU A 362 -4.86 -10.07 22.68
C GLU A 362 -3.54 -10.84 22.55
N ALA A 363 -3.48 -11.82 21.64
CA ALA A 363 -2.26 -12.57 21.35
C ALA A 363 -1.10 -11.68 20.88
N LEU A 364 -1.38 -10.62 20.13
CA LEU A 364 -0.36 -9.72 19.56
C LEU A 364 -0.04 -8.49 20.42
N GLN A 365 -0.87 -8.15 21.41
CA GLN A 365 -0.71 -6.93 22.21
C GLN A 365 0.54 -6.98 23.10
N ASP A 366 0.87 -8.15 23.63
CA ASP A 366 2.04 -8.39 24.47
C ASP A 366 3.29 -8.66 23.61
N TYR A 367 3.61 -7.79 22.63
CA TYR A 367 4.72 -8.04 21.70
C TYR A 367 6.11 -7.84 22.30
N ASP A 368 6.23 -7.07 23.37
CA ASP A 368 7.50 -6.69 24.00
C ASP A 368 7.84 -7.50 25.27
N ARG A 369 6.84 -8.17 25.85
CA ARG A 369 6.98 -8.91 27.10
C ARG A 369 8.04 -10.02 26.98
N GLY A 370 9.08 -10.00 27.81
CA GLY A 370 10.18 -10.98 27.76
C GLY A 370 11.27 -10.68 26.72
N TYR A 371 11.06 -9.71 25.82
CA TYR A 371 12.08 -9.27 24.85
C TYR A 371 12.74 -7.95 25.23
N GLY A 372 12.09 -7.13 26.04
CA GLY A 372 12.67 -5.91 26.63
C GLY A 372 13.20 -6.16 28.05
N PRO A 373 14.15 -5.34 28.53
CA PRO A 373 14.59 -5.39 29.92
C PRO A 373 13.42 -5.12 30.87
N THR A 374 13.26 -5.97 31.88
CA THR A 374 12.19 -5.82 32.88
C THR A 374 12.63 -4.79 33.94
N GLY A 375 12.24 -3.53 33.78
CA GLY A 375 12.59 -2.48 34.73
C GLY A 375 12.26 -1.08 34.25
N ILE A 376 12.04 -0.16 35.19
CA ILE A 376 11.66 1.22 34.90
C ILE A 376 12.88 1.98 34.38
N GLY A 377 12.98 2.15 33.06
CA GLY A 377 13.65 3.25 32.33
C GLY A 377 15.15 3.52 32.57
N ASP A 378 15.77 2.90 33.56
CA ASP A 378 17.18 3.08 33.88
C ASP A 378 18.04 2.18 32.97
N PRO A 379 18.92 2.75 32.13
CA PRO A 379 19.83 1.97 31.30
C PRO A 379 20.72 1.02 32.12
N HIS A 380 20.96 1.28 33.40
CA HIS A 380 21.67 0.37 34.29
C HIS A 380 20.78 -0.76 34.84
N ALA A 381 19.46 -0.56 34.94
CA ALA A 381 18.53 -1.63 35.30
C ALA A 381 18.42 -2.70 34.21
N ALA A 382 18.70 -2.35 32.94
CA ALA A 382 18.78 -3.32 31.84
C ALA A 382 19.91 -4.35 32.02
N LEU A 383 20.94 -4.03 32.81
CA LEU A 383 22.00 -4.98 33.18
C LEU A 383 21.55 -5.93 34.29
N ALA A 384 20.68 -5.47 35.19
CA ALA A 384 20.17 -6.28 36.30
C ALA A 384 19.09 -7.28 35.84
N ASN A 385 18.32 -6.90 34.82
CA ASN A 385 17.18 -7.67 34.32
C ASN A 385 17.26 -7.81 32.78
N PRO A 386 18.08 -8.75 32.27
CA PRO A 386 18.15 -9.03 30.84
C PRO A 386 16.80 -9.45 30.27
N PRO A 387 16.61 -9.31 28.94
CA PRO A 387 15.51 -9.96 28.26
C PRO A 387 15.54 -11.48 28.51
N GLU A 388 14.37 -12.08 28.68
CA GLU A 388 14.22 -13.52 28.93
C GLU A 388 14.52 -14.33 27.66
N TYR A 389 14.18 -13.77 26.50
CA TYR A 389 14.27 -14.44 25.20
C TYR A 389 15.01 -13.60 24.17
N GLU A 390 15.68 -14.28 23.23
CA GLU A 390 16.27 -13.63 22.07
C GLU A 390 15.20 -13.35 21.00
N LEU A 391 15.01 -12.08 20.65
CA LEU A 391 14.11 -11.71 19.57
C LEU A 391 14.79 -11.92 18.22
N THR A 392 14.50 -13.02 17.52
CA THR A 392 15.08 -13.31 16.18
C THR A 392 14.38 -12.52 15.06
N MET A 393 15.03 -12.38 13.90
CA MET A 393 14.40 -11.74 12.74
C MET A 393 13.22 -12.55 12.17
N ASP A 394 13.25 -13.88 12.33
CA ASP A 394 12.15 -14.75 11.92
C ASP A 394 10.91 -14.51 12.78
N THR A 395 11.09 -14.38 14.10
CA THR A 395 10.02 -14.01 15.03
C THR A 395 9.44 -12.64 14.68
N VAL A 396 10.28 -11.64 14.36
CA VAL A 396 9.83 -10.31 13.93
C VAL A 396 9.02 -10.39 12.64
N THR A 397 9.48 -11.20 11.67
CA THR A 397 8.80 -11.38 10.39
C THR A 397 7.45 -12.07 10.56
N ALA A 398 7.39 -13.12 11.39
CA ALA A 398 6.15 -13.82 11.74
C ALA A 398 5.15 -12.86 12.40
N TYR A 399 5.57 -12.08 13.40
CA TYR A 399 4.72 -11.08 14.04
C TYR A 399 4.17 -10.06 13.03
N ARG A 400 5.01 -9.52 12.15
CA ARG A 400 4.57 -8.57 11.12
C ARG A 400 3.56 -9.19 10.16
N HIS A 401 3.76 -10.44 9.78
CA HIS A 401 2.82 -11.18 8.94
C HIS A 401 1.46 -11.34 9.64
N SER A 402 1.46 -11.77 10.90
CA SER A 402 0.24 -11.88 11.71
C SER A 402 -0.50 -10.53 11.85
N VAL A 403 0.23 -9.44 12.11
CA VAL A 403 -0.34 -8.09 12.16
C VAL A 403 -0.92 -7.69 10.80
N ALA A 404 -0.25 -7.99 9.69
CA ALA A 404 -0.75 -7.68 8.35
C ALA A 404 -2.02 -8.47 8.02
N GLN A 405 -2.07 -9.77 8.34
CA GLN A 405 -3.26 -10.60 8.14
C GLN A 405 -4.44 -10.06 8.97
N LEU A 406 -4.21 -9.72 10.24
CA LEU A 406 -5.23 -9.16 11.10
C LEU A 406 -5.78 -7.83 10.57
N ARG A 407 -4.93 -6.99 9.93
CA ARG A 407 -5.38 -5.76 9.25
C ARG A 407 -6.31 -6.05 8.08
N ILE A 408 -6.00 -7.07 7.27
CA ILE A 408 -6.83 -7.50 6.13
C ILE A 408 -8.18 -7.97 6.64
N ASP A 409 -8.19 -8.86 7.64
CA ASP A 409 -9.41 -9.44 8.21
C ASP A 409 -10.29 -8.36 8.85
N LEU A 410 -9.67 -7.43 9.58
CA LEU A 410 -10.36 -6.31 10.22
C LEU A 410 -11.02 -5.37 9.20
N ASN A 411 -10.32 -5.01 8.12
CA ASN A 411 -10.88 -4.15 7.06
C ASN A 411 -12.02 -4.87 6.33
N LYS A 412 -11.82 -6.13 5.94
CA LYS A 412 -12.83 -6.93 5.24
C LYS A 412 -14.12 -7.06 6.06
N LEU A 413 -13.99 -7.32 7.37
CA LEU A 413 -15.16 -7.39 8.24
C LEU A 413 -15.84 -6.03 8.39
N ALA A 414 -15.06 -4.95 8.49
CA ALA A 414 -15.61 -3.59 8.54
C ALA A 414 -16.35 -3.20 7.25
N ASP A 415 -15.86 -3.59 6.08
CA ASP A 415 -16.52 -3.37 4.78
C ASP A 415 -17.87 -4.07 4.72
N LEU A 416 -17.93 -5.36 5.08
CA LEU A 416 -19.17 -6.14 5.13
C LEU A 416 -20.24 -5.50 6.02
N HIS A 417 -19.84 -4.91 7.15
CA HIS A 417 -20.77 -4.23 8.06
C HIS A 417 -21.13 -2.81 7.62
N ALA A 418 -20.25 -2.13 6.88
CA ALA A 418 -20.55 -0.83 6.29
C ALA A 418 -21.58 -0.95 5.16
N GLU A 419 -21.44 -1.96 4.30
CA GLU A 419 -22.39 -2.25 3.21
C GLU A 419 -23.80 -2.59 3.73
N ARG A 420 -23.92 -3.24 4.90
CA ARG A 420 -25.22 -3.54 5.51
C ARG A 420 -25.95 -2.32 6.09
N ARG A 421 -25.24 -1.21 6.32
CA ARG A 421 -25.80 0.00 6.94
C ARG A 421 -26.18 1.08 5.94
N GLY A 422 -25.65 1.03 4.72
CA GLY A 422 -26.05 1.88 3.59
C GLY A 422 -27.18 1.22 2.83
#